data_AF-T1DDR0-F1
#
_entry.id   AF-T1DDR0-F1
#
_cell.length_a   1.000
_cell.length_b   1.000
_cell.length_c   1.000
_cell.angle_alpha   90.00
_cell.angle_beta   90.00
_cell.angle_gamma   90.00
#
_symmetry.space_group_name_H-M   'P 1'
#
loop_
_entity.id
_entity.type
_entity.pdbx_description
1 polymer ?
#
loop_
_entity_poly.entity_id
_entity_poly.type
_entity_poly.pdbx_seq_one_letter_code
_entity_poly.pdbx_strand_id
1 'polypeptide(L)' 'TMANKASLIRRSLRIDPLAPELCRREMFEHHPYAWLVEVNGVVIDARILPPALQEEVRRRGLMPWLQPPPATSPP' A
#
# COMPACT_ATOMS: atom_id res chain seq x y z
N THR A 1 -11.99 -26.89 -8.68
CA THR A 1 -12.31 -25.52 -9.15
C THR A 1 -11.03 -24.74 -9.47
N MET A 2 -11.12 -23.65 -10.23
CA MET A 2 -9.96 -22.80 -10.56
C MET A 2 -9.31 -22.18 -9.31
N ALA A 3 -10.11 -21.84 -8.29
CA ALA A 3 -9.62 -21.36 -7.00
C ALA A 3 -8.66 -22.36 -6.33
N ASN A 4 -8.98 -23.66 -6.29
CA ASN A 4 -8.11 -24.67 -5.67
C ASN A 4 -6.75 -24.79 -6.38
N LYS A 5 -6.73 -24.68 -7.71
CA LYS A 5 -5.48 -24.70 -8.49
C LYS A 5 -4.61 -23.47 -8.17
N ALA A 6 -5.22 -22.28 -8.10
CA ALA A 6 -4.52 -21.06 -7.74
C ALA A 6 -3.94 -21.12 -6.31
N SER A 7 -4.70 -21.63 -5.34
CA SER A 7 -4.22 -21.80 -3.95
C SER A 7 -3.03 -22.76 -3.86
N LEU A 8 -3.07 -23.86 -4.62
CA LEU A 8 -1.96 -24.82 -4.65
C LEU A 8 -0.67 -24.20 -5.20
N ILE A 9 -0.76 -23.44 -6.30
CA ILE A 9 0.40 -22.72 -6.86
C ILE A 9 0.98 -21.73 -5.84
N ARG A 10 0.15 -20.88 -5.22
CA ARG A 10 0.60 -19.90 -4.23
C ARG A 10 1.33 -20.58 -3.07
N ARG A 11 0.76 -21.66 -2.53
CA ARG A 11 1.37 -22.41 -1.42
C ARG A 11 2.69 -23.07 -1.82
N SER A 12 2.74 -23.69 -3.00
CA SER A 12 3.97 -24.34 -3.50
C SER A 12 5.11 -23.35 -3.71
N LEU A 13 4.79 -22.15 -4.20
CA LEU A 13 5.76 -21.07 -4.43
C LEU A 13 5.99 -20.19 -3.19
N ARG A 14 5.31 -20.49 -2.06
CA ARG A 14 5.33 -19.68 -0.83
C ARG A 14 5.02 -18.20 -1.08
N ILE A 15 4.12 -17.94 -2.01
CA ILE A 15 3.63 -16.59 -2.30
C ILE A 15 2.70 -16.19 -1.18
N ASP A 16 3.08 -15.14 -0.47
CA ASP A 16 2.21 -14.53 0.52
C ASP A 16 0.95 -13.97 -0.17
N PRO A 17 -0.26 -14.17 0.39
CA PRO A 17 -1.49 -13.58 -0.16
C PRO A 17 -1.42 -12.07 -0.33
N LEU A 18 -0.54 -11.41 0.42
CA LEU A 18 -0.31 -9.97 0.44
C LEU A 18 0.92 -9.52 -0.34
N ALA A 19 1.71 -10.42 -0.94
CA ALA A 19 3.02 -10.13 -1.56
C ALA A 19 2.96 -8.92 -2.52
N PRO A 20 3.33 -7.70 -2.07
CA PRO A 20 3.21 -6.51 -2.89
C PRO A 20 4.17 -6.58 -4.09
N GLU A 21 5.33 -7.21 -3.95
CA GLU A 21 6.33 -7.37 -5.00
C GLU A 21 5.85 -8.16 -6.22
N LEU A 22 4.78 -8.95 -6.09
CA LEU A 22 4.15 -9.71 -7.18
C LEU A 22 2.89 -9.03 -7.73
N CYS A 23 2.47 -7.91 -7.14
CA CYS A 23 1.35 -7.13 -7.62
C CYS A 23 1.78 -6.21 -8.77
N ARG A 24 0.90 -6.05 -9.76
CA ARG A 24 1.13 -5.04 -10.81
C ARG A 24 1.11 -3.65 -10.19
N ARG A 25 1.94 -2.74 -10.73
CA ARG A 25 2.03 -1.36 -10.26
C ARG A 25 0.68 -0.63 -10.25
N GLU A 26 -0.18 -0.89 -11.22
CA GLU A 26 -1.56 -0.34 -11.26
C GLU A 26 -2.44 -0.83 -10.11
N MET A 27 -2.19 -2.04 -9.58
CA MET A 27 -2.97 -2.62 -8.48
C MET A 27 -2.54 -2.09 -7.11
N PHE A 28 -1.35 -1.51 -6.99
CA PHE A 28 -0.84 -0.97 -5.72
C PHE A 28 -1.70 0.17 -5.17
N GLU A 29 -2.27 1.00 -6.04
CA GLU A 29 -3.14 2.12 -5.62
C GLU A 29 -4.35 1.62 -4.83
N HIS A 30 -4.88 0.46 -5.21
CA HIS A 30 -6.05 -0.17 -4.59
C HIS A 30 -5.69 -1.31 -3.64
N HIS A 31 -4.42 -1.65 -3.49
CA HIS A 31 -4.00 -2.77 -2.66
C HIS A 31 -4.22 -2.40 -1.17
N PRO A 32 -5.06 -3.15 -0.44
CA PRO A 32 -5.47 -2.77 0.92
C PRO A 32 -4.33 -2.75 1.93
N TYR A 33 -3.20 -3.40 1.62
CA TYR A 33 -2.09 -3.56 2.55
C TYR A 33 -0.75 -3.01 2.04
N ALA A 34 -0.70 -2.47 0.82
CA ALA A 34 0.57 -2.03 0.23
C ALA A 34 1.17 -0.81 0.93
N TRP A 35 0.34 -0.04 1.63
CA TRP A 35 0.70 1.23 2.26
C TRP A 35 0.66 1.18 3.78
N LEU A 36 0.67 -0.02 4.37
CA LEU A 36 0.75 -0.14 5.82
C LEU A 36 2.14 0.27 6.31
N VAL A 37 2.16 1.21 7.24
CA VAL A 37 3.38 1.66 7.93
C VAL A 37 3.18 1.51 9.44
N GLU A 38 4.27 1.26 10.14
CA GLU A 38 4.27 1.27 11.60
C GLU A 38 4.63 2.66 12.11
N VAL A 39 3.74 3.24 12.92
CA VAL A 39 3.95 4.53 13.59
C VAL A 39 3.78 4.29 15.08
N ASN A 40 4.87 4.42 15.84
CA ASN A 40 4.87 4.21 17.29
C ASN A 40 4.28 2.86 17.73
N GLY A 41 4.59 1.77 17.00
CA GLY A 41 4.07 0.42 17.30
C GLY A 41 2.65 0.15 16.80
N VAL A 42 2.02 1.11 16.13
CA VAL A 42 0.67 0.95 15.55
C VAL A 42 0.78 0.86 14.03
N VAL A 43 0.20 -0.20 13.46
CA VAL A 43 0.11 -0.38 12.01
C VAL A 43 -1.07 0.42 11.48
N ILE A 44 -0.79 1.36 10.57
CA ILE A 44 -1.77 2.26 9.99
C ILE A 44 -1.55 2.40 8.48
N ASP A 45 -2.64 2.61 7.74
CA ASP A 45 -2.56 2.92 6.32
C ASP A 45 -1.99 4.33 6.12
N ALA A 46 -0.88 4.43 5.39
CA ALA A 46 -0.19 5.69 5.17
C ALA A 46 -1.06 6.74 4.47
N ARG A 47 -2.08 6.33 3.72
CA ARG A 47 -2.97 7.23 2.95
C ARG A 47 -3.92 8.02 3.85
N ILE A 48 -4.19 7.54 5.06
CA ILE A 48 -5.07 8.20 6.03
C ILE A 48 -4.30 8.98 7.10
N LEU A 49 -2.97 8.98 7.04
CA LEU A 49 -2.14 9.70 7.99
C LEU A 49 -2.34 11.22 7.88
N PRO A 50 -2.09 11.98 8.96
CA PRO A 50 -1.99 13.45 8.90
C PRO A 50 -0.96 13.92 7.86
N PRO A 51 -1.14 15.09 7.21
CA PRO A 51 -0.26 15.57 6.14
C PRO A 51 1.23 15.59 6.49
N ALA A 52 1.58 15.97 7.73
CA ALA A 52 2.95 16.00 8.19
C ALA A 52 3.61 14.60 8.19
N LEU A 53 2.85 13.55 8.52
CA LEU A 53 3.33 12.18 8.50
C LEU A 53 3.31 11.58 7.08
N GLN A 54 2.36 11.98 6.24
CA GLN A 54 2.38 11.60 4.82
C GLN A 54 3.63 12.13 4.10
N GLU A 55 4.05 13.36 4.41
CA GLU A 55 5.30 13.93 3.88
C GLU A 55 6.52 13.10 4.28
N GLU A 56 6.56 12.66 5.53
CA GLU A 56 7.64 11.81 6.02
C GLU A 56 7.68 10.44 5.33
N VAL A 57 6.51 9.82 5.12
CA VAL A 57 6.37 8.58 4.35
C VAL A 57 6.85 8.78 2.90
N ARG A 58 6.52 9.92 2.28
CA ARG A 58 6.97 10.27 0.92
C ARG A 58 8.49 10.48 0.88
N ARG A 59 9.05 11.22 1.84
CA ARG A 59 10.49 11.48 1.96
C ARG A 59 11.29 10.19 2.07
N ARG A 60 10.74 9.17 2.73
CA ARG A 60 11.34 7.83 2.86
C ARG A 60 11.11 6.92 1.65
N GLY A 61 10.35 7.37 0.64
CA GLY A 61 10.03 6.57 -0.55
C GLY A 61 9.05 5.43 -0.29
N LEU A 62 8.35 5.43 0.85
CA LEU A 62 7.42 4.38 1.25
C LEU A 62 6.06 4.48 0.54
N MET A 63 5.74 5.66 -0.01
CA MET A 63 4.54 5.89 -0.82
C MET A 63 4.89 6.79 -2.02
N PRO A 64 4.86 6.26 -3.27
CA PRO A 64 5.42 6.97 -4.41
C PRO A 64 4.45 7.95 -5.12
N TRP A 65 3.12 7.92 -4.91
CA TRP A 65 2.18 8.67 -5.78
C TRP A 65 0.91 9.28 -5.15
N LEU A 66 0.84 9.56 -3.84
CA LEU A 66 -0.28 10.39 -3.36
C LEU A 66 0.04 11.86 -3.67
N GLN A 67 -0.52 12.36 -4.78
CA GLN A 67 -0.52 13.80 -5.04
C GLN A 67 -1.16 14.49 -3.84
N PRO A 68 -0.53 15.54 -3.27
CA PRO A 68 -1.17 16.30 -2.22
C PRO A 68 -2.56 16.75 -2.72
N PRO A 69 -3.61 16.72 -1.87
CA PRO A 69 -4.90 17.24 -2.26
C PRO A 69 -4.68 18.65 -2.85
N PRO A 70 -5.31 18.99 -3.98
CA PRO A 70 -5.08 20.27 -4.63
C PRO A 70 -5.28 21.35 -3.58
N ALA A 71 -4.28 22.25 -3.44
CA ALA A 71 -4.37 23.38 -2.55
C ALA A 71 -5.71 24.07 -2.86
N THR A 72 -6.67 23.93 -1.95
CA THR A 72 -7.95 24.58 -2.09
C THR A 72 -7.63 26.06 -2.01
N SER A 73 -7.66 26.73 -3.16
CA SER A 73 -7.50 28.18 -3.23
C SER A 73 -8.61 28.75 -2.35
N PRO A 74 -8.29 29.56 -1.32
CA PRO A 74 -9.35 30.24 -0.60
C PRO A 74 -10.04 31.23 -1.56
N PRO A 75 -11.36 31.46 -1.43
CA PRO A 75 -12.04 32.55 -2.12
C PRO A 75 -11.53 33.92 -1.64
#